data_AF-A0A1I6QRR4-F1
#
_entry.id   AF-A0A1I6QRR4-F1
#
_cell.length_a   1.000
_cell.length_b   1.000
_cell.length_c   1.000
_cell.angle_alpha   90.00
_cell.angle_beta   90.00
_cell.angle_gamma   90.00
#
_symmetry.space_group_name_H-M   'P 1'
#
loop_
_entity.id
_entity.type
_entity.pdbx_description
1 polymer ?
#
loop_
_entity_poly.entity_id
_entity_poly.type
_entity_poly.pdbx_seq_one_letter_code
_entity_poly.pdbx_strand_id
1 'polypeptide(L)'
;MNLTKISVISMALVMSSSAAFANVTQVSCVDFVITIADEIAKAAEERASSVTEAKENICEAAKQISMSGGDDPEVHEIVILPYEIRTTVVITPTDK
;
A
#
# COMPACT_ATOMS: atom_id res chain seq x y z
N MET A 1 35.22 -12.74 -42.52
CA MET A 1 34.33 -12.63 -41.34
C MET A 1 32.92 -12.37 -41.85
N ASN A 2 32.00 -13.30 -41.67
CA ASN A 2 30.56 -13.09 -41.93
C ASN A 2 29.83 -13.54 -40.67
N LEU A 3 29.36 -12.58 -39.88
CA LEU A 3 28.60 -12.80 -38.65
C LEU A 3 27.21 -12.18 -38.84
N THR A 4 26.21 -13.01 -39.07
CA THR A 4 24.80 -12.67 -38.80
C THR A 4 23.97 -13.94 -38.69
N LYS A 5 23.64 -14.34 -37.46
CA LYS A 5 22.46 -15.12 -37.06
C LYS A 5 22.10 -14.62 -35.65
N ILE A 6 21.14 -13.70 -35.53
CA ILE A 6 19.69 -13.92 -35.27
C ILE A 6 19.42 -14.68 -33.95
N SER A 7 18.66 -13.98 -33.08
CA SER A 7 17.85 -14.46 -31.95
C SER A 7 18.61 -15.09 -30.77
N VAL A 8 18.29 -14.81 -29.51
CA VAL A 8 16.95 -14.85 -28.89
C VAL A 8 16.90 -13.84 -27.73
N ILE A 9 15.81 -13.08 -27.69
CA ILE A 9 15.37 -12.30 -26.53
C ILE A 9 15.03 -13.30 -25.41
N SER A 10 15.92 -13.44 -24.43
CA SER A 10 15.57 -14.06 -23.16
C SER A 10 15.17 -12.98 -22.17
N MET A 11 13.98 -12.42 -22.38
CA MET A 11 13.25 -11.69 -21.34
C MET A 11 12.80 -12.72 -20.29
N ALA A 12 13.74 -13.11 -19.43
CA ALA A 12 13.42 -13.75 -18.16
C ALA A 12 12.99 -12.66 -17.16
N LEU A 13 11.88 -11.99 -17.46
CA LEU A 13 11.11 -11.27 -16.45
C LEU A 13 10.23 -12.32 -15.76
N VAL A 14 10.87 -13.15 -14.93
CA VAL A 14 10.14 -13.93 -13.94
C VAL A 14 9.71 -12.94 -12.88
N MET A 15 8.50 -12.42 -13.08
CA MET A 15 7.69 -11.73 -12.08
C MET A 15 7.42 -12.71 -10.93
N SER A 16 8.40 -12.91 -10.04
CA SER A 16 8.15 -13.46 -8.72
C SER A 16 7.71 -12.31 -7.82
N SER A 17 6.55 -11.73 -8.13
CA SER A 17 5.86 -10.74 -7.30
C SER A 17 5.22 -11.42 -6.09
N SER A 18 6.02 -12.12 -5.30
CA SER A 18 5.69 -12.38 -3.90
C SER A 18 6.18 -11.16 -3.13
N ALA A 19 5.40 -10.08 -3.14
CA ALA A 19 5.51 -9.03 -2.15
C ALA A 19 5.14 -9.67 -0.80
N ALA A 20 6.13 -10.26 -0.15
CA ALA A 20 6.03 -10.60 1.25
C ALA A 20 5.94 -9.27 2.00
N PHE A 21 4.74 -8.88 2.44
CA PHE A 21 4.56 -7.88 3.48
C PHE A 21 5.17 -8.46 4.78
N ALA A 22 6.50 -8.54 4.88
CA ALA A 22 7.18 -9.14 6.02
C ALA A 22 7.04 -8.29 7.29
N ASN A 23 6.75 -6.99 7.12
CA ASN A 23 6.42 -6.07 8.20
C ASN A 23 5.24 -5.19 7.79
N VAL A 24 4.25 -5.12 8.66
CA VAL A 24 3.07 -4.27 8.50
C VAL A 24 2.92 -3.37 9.73
N THR A 25 2.41 -2.17 9.50
CA THR A 25 2.08 -1.18 10.53
C THR A 25 0.57 -1.08 10.61
N GLN A 26 0.04 -1.07 11.83
CA GLN A 26 -1.37 -0.82 12.08
C GLN A 26 -1.59 0.66 12.42
N VAL A 27 -2.54 1.29 11.74
CA VAL A 27 -2.96 2.67 11.96
C VAL A 27 -4.41 2.63 12.41
N SER A 28 -4.65 2.97 13.68
CA SER A 28 -6.01 3.08 14.22
C SER A 28 -6.64 4.39 13.78
N CYS A 29 -7.72 4.29 13.01
CA CYS A 29 -8.57 5.41 12.62
C CYS A 29 -9.84 5.40 13.50
N VAL A 30 -10.72 6.38 13.30
CA VAL A 30 -11.90 6.56 14.16
C VAL A 30 -12.84 5.35 14.09
N ASP A 31 -13.14 4.82 12.90
CA ASP A 31 -14.16 3.78 12.73
C ASP A 31 -13.61 2.44 12.19
N PHE A 32 -12.29 2.36 11.99
CA PHE A 32 -11.62 1.20 11.43
C PHE A 32 -10.12 1.23 11.75
N VAL A 33 -9.46 0.09 11.59
CA VAL A 33 -8.00 -0.05 11.65
C VAL A 33 -7.47 -0.37 10.26
N ILE A 34 -6.42 0.31 9.85
CA ILE A 34 -5.72 0.06 8.59
C ILE A 34 -4.45 -0.74 8.88
N THR A 35 -4.24 -1.82 8.15
CA THR A 35 -2.95 -2.50 8.06
C THR A 35 -2.28 -2.14 6.74
N ILE A 36 -1.07 -1.61 6.81
CA ILE A 36 -0.30 -1.12 5.66
C ILE A 36 1.15 -1.63 5.76
N ALA A 37 1.87 -1.73 4.64
CA ALA A 37 3.30 -2.05 4.66
C ALA A 37 4.10 -1.04 5.51
N ASP A 38 4.99 -1.53 6.36
CA ASP A 38 5.82 -0.67 7.23
C ASP A 38 6.69 0.31 6.42
N GLU A 39 7.23 -0.12 5.28
CA GLU A 39 8.00 0.74 4.39
C GLU A 39 7.18 1.90 3.81
N ILE A 40 5.89 1.69 3.59
CA ILE A 40 4.98 2.72 3.09
C ILE A 40 4.59 3.67 4.22
N ALA A 41 4.32 3.15 5.42
CA ALA A 41 4.09 3.98 6.60
C ALA A 41 5.29 4.90 6.87
N LYS A 42 6.51 4.35 6.83
CA LYS A 42 7.75 5.11 6.96
C LYS A 42 7.93 6.14 5.85
N ALA A 43 7.67 5.78 4.60
CA ALA A 43 7.75 6.74 3.49
C ALA A 43 6.76 7.90 3.64
N ALA A 44 5.58 7.67 4.21
CA ALA A 44 4.64 8.72 4.55
C ALA A 44 5.13 9.58 5.74
N GLU A 45 5.70 8.95 6.78
CA GLU A 45 6.28 9.65 7.93
C GLU A 45 7.47 10.55 7.56
N GLU A 46 8.34 10.10 6.65
CA GLU A 46 9.49 10.87 6.16
C GLU A 46 9.09 12.12 5.36
N ARG A 47 7.90 12.09 4.73
CA ARG A 47 7.36 13.20 3.93
C ARG A 47 6.44 14.12 4.73
N ALA A 48 5.91 13.63 5.85
CA ALA A 48 5.09 14.40 6.76
C ALA A 48 5.96 15.32 7.64
N SER A 49 5.35 16.37 8.19
CA SER A 49 5.99 17.18 9.23
C SER A 49 6.00 16.47 10.59
N SER A 50 5.16 15.43 10.74
CA SER A 50 5.07 14.60 11.96
C SER A 50 4.45 13.23 11.69
N VAL A 51 4.69 12.29 12.62
CA VAL A 51 4.04 10.97 12.62
C VAL A 51 2.51 11.07 12.70
N THR A 52 1.98 12.05 13.44
CA THR A 52 0.54 12.28 13.56
C THR A 52 -0.06 12.68 12.21
N GLU A 53 0.55 13.63 11.52
CA GLU A 53 0.11 14.07 10.19
C GLU A 53 0.16 12.92 9.16
N ALA A 54 1.19 12.07 9.21
CA ALA A 54 1.26 10.89 8.34
C ALA A 54 0.07 9.95 8.57
N LYS A 55 -0.24 9.64 9.83
CA LYS A 55 -1.37 8.76 10.20
C LYS A 55 -2.71 9.36 9.81
N GLU A 56 -2.91 10.65 10.03
CA GLU A 56 -4.12 11.35 9.61
C GLU A 56 -4.33 11.23 8.10
N ASN A 57 -3.29 11.52 7.30
CA ASN A 57 -3.39 11.41 5.84
C ASN A 57 -3.62 9.96 5.36
N ILE A 58 -3.04 8.97 6.04
CA ILE A 58 -3.33 7.55 5.77
C ILE A 58 -4.81 7.23 6.06
N CYS A 59 -5.35 7.71 7.18
CA CYS A 59 -6.76 7.55 7.52
C CYS A 59 -7.68 8.27 6.52
N GLU A 60 -7.35 9.50 6.11
CA GLU A 60 -8.12 10.25 5.11
C GLU A 60 -8.11 9.58 3.73
N ALA A 61 -6.98 8.96 3.34
CA ALA A 61 -6.91 8.18 2.12
C ALA A 61 -7.83 6.94 2.18
N ALA A 62 -7.91 6.27 3.33
CA ALA A 62 -8.79 5.13 3.52
C ALA A 62 -10.28 5.51 3.58
N LYS A 63 -10.64 6.67 4.14
CA LYS A 63 -12.03 7.16 4.18
C LYS A 63 -12.64 7.41 2.79
N GLN A 64 -11.81 7.60 1.77
CA GLN A 64 -12.28 7.78 0.39
C GLN A 64 -12.77 6.47 -0.24
N ILE A 65 -12.51 5.33 0.40
CA ILE A 65 -12.98 4.03 -0.06
C ILE A 65 -14.42 3.80 0.39
N SER A 66 -15.25 3.32 -0.53
CA SER A 66 -16.56 2.77 -0.19
C SER A 66 -16.38 1.33 0.28
N MET A 67 -16.50 1.09 1.59
CA MET A 67 -16.52 -0.27 2.15
C MET A 67 -17.85 -0.95 1.84
N SER A 68 -17.83 -2.28 1.74
CA SER A 68 -18.99 -3.11 1.39
C SER A 68 -20.05 -3.18 2.51
N GLY A 69 -19.76 -2.59 3.67
CA GLY A 69 -20.71 -2.41 4.78
C GLY A 69 -20.87 -3.62 5.69
N GLY A 70 -19.98 -4.61 5.60
CA GLY A 70 -19.85 -5.72 6.56
C GLY A 70 -18.67 -5.53 7.51
N ASP A 71 -18.54 -6.43 8.48
CA ASP A 71 -17.47 -6.40 9.50
C ASP A 71 -16.19 -7.12 9.06
N ASP A 72 -16.20 -7.68 7.84
CA ASP A 72 -15.08 -8.42 7.29
C ASP A 72 -13.94 -7.47 6.88
N PRO A 73 -12.66 -7.83 7.11
CA PRO A 73 -11.53 -7.08 6.59
C PRO A 73 -11.54 -7.03 5.06
N GLU A 74 -11.41 -5.83 4.50
CA GLU A 74 -11.40 -5.61 3.05
C GLU A 74 -10.04 -5.11 2.56
N VAL A 75 -9.58 -5.63 1.41
CA VAL A 75 -8.32 -5.22 0.78
C VAL A 75 -8.60 -4.17 -0.28
N HIS A 76 -7.95 -3.01 -0.17
CA HIS A 76 -8.18 -1.89 -1.06
C HIS A 76 -6.89 -1.20 -1.49
N GLU A 77 -6.90 -0.59 -2.67
CA GLU A 77 -5.84 0.32 -3.10
C GLU A 77 -6.18 1.75 -2.70
N ILE A 78 -5.23 2.45 -2.07
CA ILE A 78 -5.38 3.86 -1.70
C ILE A 78 -4.26 4.71 -2.29
N VAL A 79 -4.51 6.02 -2.31
CA VAL A 79 -3.50 7.04 -2.60
C VAL A 79 -3.38 7.96 -1.39
N ILE A 80 -2.21 7.96 -0.75
CA ILE A 80 -1.92 8.82 0.40
C ILE A 80 -1.47 10.19 -0.13
N LEU A 81 -2.33 11.19 -0.01
CA LEU A 81 -2.05 12.59 -0.34
C LEU A 81 -1.63 13.35 0.92
N PRO A 82 -0.80 14.41 0.81
CA PRO A 82 -0.20 14.99 -0.40
C PRO A 82 1.05 14.25 -0.91
N TYR A 83 1.39 13.10 -0.35
CA TYR A 83 2.65 12.39 -0.64
C TYR A 83 2.64 11.63 -1.98
N GLU A 84 1.49 11.49 -2.62
CA GLU A 84 1.28 10.77 -3.88
C GLU A 84 1.74 9.30 -3.83
N ILE A 85 1.65 8.66 -2.65
CA ILE A 85 2.04 7.27 -2.47
C ILE A 85 0.84 6.37 -2.75
N ARG A 86 0.95 5.48 -3.74
CA ARG A 86 -0.05 4.45 -4.04
C ARG A 86 0.32 3.14 -3.35
N THR A 87 -0.65 2.52 -2.69
CA THR A 87 -0.39 1.31 -1.91
C THR A 87 -1.65 0.49 -1.68
N THR A 88 -1.47 -0.79 -1.39
CA THR A 88 -2.53 -1.69 -0.95
C THR A 88 -2.60 -1.69 0.57
N VAL A 89 -3.81 -1.63 1.11
CA VAL A 89 -4.09 -1.70 2.54
C VAL A 89 -5.16 -2.74 2.83
N VAL A 90 -5.16 -3.24 4.06
CA VAL A 90 -6.29 -3.98 4.62
C VAL A 90 -7.02 -3.08 5.60
N ILE A 91 -8.30 -2.87 5.39
CA ILE A 91 -9.16 -2.09 6.29
C ILE A 91 -10.02 -3.07 7.07
N THR A 92 -9.88 -3.04 8.40
CA THR A 92 -10.70 -3.81 9.32
C THR A 92 -11.66 -2.85 10.02
N PRO A 93 -12.98 -2.96 9.77
CA PRO A 93 -13.98 -2.22 10.53
C PRO A 93 -13.80 -2.47 12.03
N THR A 94 -13.97 -1.44 12.84
CA THR A 94 -14.07 -1.62 14.29
C THR A 94 -15.49 -1.34 14.70
N ASP A 95 -16.20 -2.37 15.17
CA ASP A 95 -17.47 -2.20 15.89
C ASP A 95 -17.26 -1.15 16.99
N LYS A 96 -17.91 0.00 16.85
CA LYS A 96 -18.01 1.01 17.90
C LYS A 96 -19.36 0.96 18.55
#